data_AF-A0A931B0I3-F1
#
_entry.id   AF-A0A931B0I3-F1
#
_cell.length_a   1.000
_cell.length_b   1.000
_cell.length_c   1.000
_cell.angle_alpha   90.00
_cell.angle_beta   90.00
_cell.angle_gamma   90.00
#
_symmetry.space_group_name_H-M   'P 1'
#
loop_
_entity.id
_entity.type
_entity.pdbx_description
1 polymer ?
#
loop_
_entity_poly.entity_id
_entity_poly.type
_entity_poly.pdbx_seq_one_letter_code
_entity_poly.pdbx_strand_id
1 'polypeptide(L)'
;MVKEYKELDYKFKDEIKSKPGGENLSLCYSCGSCTATCPVSEEEENFNPRLIIKKALLGFREELLSELTIWQCIQCRRCVSACPQNVRFADIIRVLRELSVSAGYYSEELEEELDKFDRSLVNYRLKSLERVESGKSTWEKELPDSGGV
;
A
#
# COMPACT_ATOMS: atom_id res chain seq x y z
N MET A 1 2.45 -18.56 16.98
CA MET A 1 1.55 -19.39 16.14
C MET A 1 2.19 -19.54 14.78
N VAL A 2 2.64 -20.74 14.42
CA VAL A 2 3.21 -21.01 13.09
C VAL A 2 2.06 -21.59 12.27
N LYS A 3 1.54 -20.84 11.28
CA LYS A 3 0.58 -21.38 10.30
C LYS A 3 1.22 -22.62 9.64
N GLU A 4 0.48 -23.71 9.52
CA GLU A 4 0.98 -24.92 8.88
C GLU A 4 1.36 -24.63 7.42
N TYR A 5 2.58 -24.99 7.01
CA TYR A 5 3.14 -24.76 5.66
C TYR A 5 2.36 -25.46 4.51
N LYS A 6 1.26 -26.16 4.80
CA LYS A 6 0.46 -26.93 3.83
C LYS A 6 -0.41 -26.08 2.91
N GLU A 7 -0.58 -24.79 3.19
CA GLU A 7 -1.50 -23.89 2.44
C GLU A 7 -0.78 -22.88 1.53
N LEU A 8 0.54 -22.99 1.37
CA LEU A 8 1.30 -22.05 0.52
C LEU A 8 1.13 -22.38 -0.97
N ASP A 9 0.72 -21.38 -1.75
CA ASP A 9 0.70 -21.44 -3.21
C ASP A 9 2.02 -20.95 -3.78
N TYR A 10 2.95 -21.87 -4.02
CA TYR A 10 4.28 -21.56 -4.56
C TYR A 10 4.26 -20.94 -5.97
N LYS A 11 3.15 -21.05 -6.71
CA LYS A 11 2.99 -20.45 -8.05
C LYS A 11 2.46 -19.03 -7.98
N PHE A 12 2.00 -18.56 -6.81
CA PHE A 12 1.41 -17.24 -6.65
C PHE A 12 2.32 -16.10 -7.14
N LYS A 13 3.62 -16.19 -6.85
CA LYS A 13 4.61 -15.21 -7.34
C LYS A 13 4.66 -15.13 -8.86
N ASP A 14 4.47 -16.26 -9.56
CA ASP A 14 4.53 -16.31 -11.01
C ASP A 14 3.24 -15.76 -11.64
N GLU A 15 2.09 -15.96 -10.99
CA GLU A 15 0.85 -15.27 -11.36
C GLU A 15 0.99 -13.75 -11.22
N ILE A 16 1.52 -13.25 -10.09
CA ILE A 16 1.76 -11.80 -9.92
C ILE A 16 2.72 -11.28 -11.00
N LYS A 17 3.80 -12.00 -11.29
CA LYS A 17 4.79 -11.61 -12.32
C LYS A 17 4.23 -11.62 -13.74
N SER A 18 3.15 -12.36 -13.98
CA SER A 18 2.48 -12.39 -15.28
C SER A 18 1.61 -11.15 -15.54
N LYS A 19 1.37 -10.33 -14.51
CA LYS A 19 0.53 -9.13 -14.59
C LYS A 19 1.39 -7.87 -14.77
N PRO A 20 0.92 -6.87 -15.54
CA PRO A 20 1.63 -5.61 -15.71
C PRO A 20 1.98 -4.96 -14.37
N GLY A 21 3.27 -4.66 -14.17
CA GLY A 21 3.80 -4.06 -12.93
C GLY A 21 4.26 -5.05 -11.86
N GLY A 22 4.02 -6.36 -12.04
CA GLY A 22 4.47 -7.43 -11.14
C GLY A 22 5.79 -8.09 -11.54
N GLU A 23 6.33 -7.79 -12.72
CA GLU A 23 7.43 -8.51 -13.38
C GLU A 23 8.69 -8.58 -12.51
N ASN A 24 8.98 -7.49 -11.80
CA ASN A 24 10.17 -7.34 -10.98
C ASN A 24 10.02 -7.88 -9.54
N LEU A 25 8.91 -8.55 -9.20
CA LEU A 25 8.66 -9.06 -7.84
C LEU A 25 9.83 -9.89 -7.29
N SER A 26 10.41 -10.78 -8.11
CA SER A 26 11.52 -11.67 -7.72
C SER A 26 12.86 -10.97 -7.51
N LEU A 27 13.00 -9.69 -7.86
CA LEU A 27 14.22 -8.93 -7.62
C LEU A 27 14.35 -8.47 -6.15
N CYS A 28 13.29 -8.63 -5.34
CA CYS A 28 13.32 -8.20 -3.95
C CYS A 28 14.27 -9.06 -3.10
N TYR A 29 15.32 -8.42 -2.58
CA TYR A 29 16.23 -8.95 -1.56
C TYR A 29 15.91 -8.50 -0.11
N SER A 30 14.72 -7.95 0.15
CA SER A 30 14.22 -7.59 1.49
C SER A 30 15.02 -6.52 2.28
N CYS A 31 15.59 -5.50 1.62
CA CYS A 31 16.32 -4.40 2.30
C CYS A 31 15.47 -3.52 3.24
N GLY A 32 14.17 -3.35 2.96
CA GLY A 32 13.27 -2.51 3.78
C GLY A 32 13.15 -1.04 3.39
N SER A 33 13.81 -0.56 2.34
CA SER A 33 13.69 0.84 1.87
C SER A 33 12.24 1.25 1.57
N CYS A 34 11.40 0.32 1.10
CA CYS A 34 9.99 0.56 0.86
C CYS A 34 9.20 0.84 2.15
N THR A 35 9.51 0.15 3.25
CA THR A 35 8.89 0.38 4.56
C THR A 35 9.34 1.71 5.15
N ALA A 36 10.63 2.02 5.07
CA ALA A 36 11.22 3.24 5.64
C ALA A 36 10.73 4.55 4.98
N THR A 37 10.16 4.49 3.77
CA THR A 37 9.63 5.67 3.07
C THR A 37 8.10 5.71 3.04
N CYS A 38 7.44 4.73 3.66
CA CYS A 38 6.00 4.58 3.53
C CYS A 38 5.28 5.38 4.63
N PRO A 39 4.47 6.39 4.26
CA PRO A 39 3.69 7.15 5.26
C PRO A 39 2.63 6.28 5.95
N VAL A 40 2.13 5.23 5.29
CA VAL A 40 1.17 4.31 5.91
C VAL A 40 1.85 3.46 6.98
N SER A 41 3.10 3.03 6.76
CA SER A 41 3.87 2.30 7.78
C SER A 41 4.27 3.15 8.98
N GLU A 42 4.28 4.49 8.84
CA GLU A 42 4.53 5.42 9.94
C GLU A 42 3.31 5.50 10.87
N GLU A 43 2.10 5.40 10.33
CA GLU A 43 0.83 5.54 11.07
C GLU A 43 0.17 4.19 11.44
N GLU A 44 0.43 3.11 10.69
CA GLU A 44 -0.16 1.79 10.86
C GLU A 44 0.94 0.72 10.98
N GLU A 45 1.15 0.22 12.20
CA GLU A 45 2.22 -0.73 12.53
C GLU A 45 2.11 -2.05 11.74
N ASN A 46 0.89 -2.49 11.40
CA ASN A 46 0.68 -3.74 10.68
C ASN A 46 0.92 -3.62 9.18
N PHE A 47 0.98 -2.40 8.63
CA PHE A 47 1.22 -2.19 7.21
C PHE A 47 2.73 -2.20 6.92
N ASN A 48 3.26 -3.33 6.46
CA ASN A 48 4.68 -3.47 6.15
C ASN A 48 4.92 -3.88 4.69
N PRO A 49 5.32 -2.93 3.80
CA PRO A 49 5.59 -3.20 2.39
C PRO A 49 6.59 -4.34 2.13
N ARG A 50 7.67 -4.41 2.92
CA ARG A 50 8.67 -5.48 2.80
C ARG A 50 8.06 -6.84 3.12
N LEU A 51 7.25 -6.93 4.18
CA LEU A 51 6.61 -8.19 4.58
C LEU A 51 5.57 -8.64 3.57
N ILE A 52 4.79 -7.72 3.00
CA ILE A 52 3.82 -8.01 1.94
C ILE A 52 4.52 -8.63 0.72
N ILE A 53 5.63 -8.05 0.26
CA ILE A 53 6.42 -8.63 -0.84
C ILE A 53 6.97 -10.02 -0.47
N LYS A 54 7.46 -10.19 0.76
CA LYS A 54 7.94 -11.49 1.23
C LYS A 54 6.83 -12.54 1.25
N LYS A 55 5.63 -12.18 1.73
CA LYS A 55 4.43 -13.04 1.71
C LYS A 55 4.05 -13.44 0.28
N ALA A 56 4.07 -12.50 -0.65
CA ALA A 56 3.79 -12.75 -2.07
C ALA A 56 4.82 -13.72 -2.70
N LEU A 57 6.10 -13.55 -2.39
CA LEU A 57 7.17 -14.44 -2.88
C LEU A 57 7.10 -15.86 -2.31
N LEU A 58 6.65 -15.99 -1.05
CA LEU A 58 6.55 -17.27 -0.34
C LEU A 58 5.24 -18.01 -0.62
N GLY A 59 4.26 -17.38 -1.26
CA GLY A 59 3.00 -18.04 -1.62
C GLY A 59 1.86 -17.89 -0.62
N PHE A 60 1.89 -16.87 0.24
CA PHE A 60 0.79 -16.56 1.17
C PHE A 60 -0.38 -15.88 0.45
N ARG A 61 -0.96 -16.59 -0.53
CA ARG A 61 -2.03 -16.07 -1.39
C ARG A 61 -3.26 -15.69 -0.58
N GLU A 62 -3.86 -16.66 0.11
CA GLU A 62 -5.12 -16.47 0.83
C GLU A 62 -5.01 -15.34 1.86
N GLU A 63 -3.93 -15.32 2.64
CA GLU A 63 -3.67 -14.27 3.62
C GLU A 63 -3.60 -12.88 2.98
N LEU A 64 -2.86 -12.73 1.87
CA LEU A 64 -2.73 -11.43 1.21
C LEU A 64 -4.01 -10.97 0.51
N LEU A 65 -4.80 -11.89 -0.03
CA LEU A 65 -6.00 -11.57 -0.79
C LEU A 65 -7.24 -11.37 0.10
N SER A 66 -7.28 -11.98 1.29
CA SER A 66 -8.43 -11.91 2.21
C SER A 66 -8.34 -10.82 3.28
N GLU A 67 -7.17 -10.19 3.47
CA GLU A 67 -6.97 -9.15 4.48
C GLU A 67 -7.07 -7.72 3.90
N LEU A 68 -7.51 -6.76 4.73
CA LEU A 68 -7.58 -5.34 4.37
C LEU A 68 -6.21 -4.67 4.21
N THR A 69 -5.11 -5.32 4.62
CA THR A 69 -3.78 -4.71 4.63
C THR A 69 -3.34 -4.21 3.25
N ILE A 70 -3.62 -4.93 2.17
CA ILE A 70 -3.27 -4.47 0.80
C ILE A 70 -4.08 -3.22 0.38
N TRP A 71 -5.24 -3.00 0.99
CA TRP A 71 -6.14 -1.87 0.71
C TRP A 71 -5.74 -0.59 1.45
N GLN A 72 -4.93 -0.68 2.52
CA GLN A 72 -4.39 0.47 3.25
C GLN A 72 -3.37 1.31 2.44
N CYS A 73 -2.78 0.73 1.39
CA CYS A 73 -1.83 1.45 0.56
C CYS A 73 -2.49 2.62 -0.21
N ILE A 74 -2.02 3.85 0.02
CA ILE A 74 -2.54 5.06 -0.67
C ILE A 74 -1.93 5.31 -2.05
N GLN A 75 -1.29 4.31 -2.67
CA GLN A 75 -0.72 4.42 -4.02
C GLN A 75 0.24 5.62 -4.27
N CYS A 76 0.90 6.15 -3.24
CA CYS A 76 1.78 7.33 -3.36
C CYS A 76 3.11 7.09 -4.12
N ARG A 77 3.43 5.83 -4.44
CA ARG A 77 4.59 5.38 -5.23
C ARG A 77 5.99 5.69 -4.69
N ARG A 78 6.15 6.27 -3.49
CA ARG A 78 7.49 6.53 -2.88
C ARG A 78 8.38 5.29 -2.83
N CYS A 79 7.79 4.15 -2.53
CA CYS A 79 8.46 2.84 -2.50
C CYS A 79 9.07 2.43 -3.86
N VAL A 80 8.46 2.82 -4.98
CA VAL A 80 8.97 2.53 -6.33
C VAL A 80 10.26 3.31 -6.57
N SER A 81 10.26 4.60 -6.26
CA SER A 81 11.44 5.46 -6.38
C SER A 81 12.56 5.07 -5.42
N ALA A 82 12.22 4.60 -4.21
CA ALA A 82 13.19 4.23 -3.19
C ALA A 82 13.81 2.83 -3.40
N CYS A 83 13.27 1.99 -4.28
CA CYS A 83 13.72 0.60 -4.40
C CYS A 83 15.03 0.50 -5.21
N PRO A 84 16.14 0.02 -4.62
CA PRO A 84 17.41 -0.15 -5.34
C PRO A 84 17.41 -1.33 -6.33
N GLN A 85 16.37 -2.16 -6.32
CA GLN A 85 16.19 -3.31 -7.22
C GLN A 85 15.04 -3.08 -8.21
N ASN A 86 14.48 -1.86 -8.26
CA ASN A 86 13.37 -1.51 -9.14
C ASN A 86 12.14 -2.43 -8.99
N VAL A 87 11.88 -2.92 -7.76
CA VAL A 87 10.63 -3.61 -7.41
C VAL A 87 9.52 -2.58 -7.32
N ARG A 88 8.48 -2.77 -8.13
CA ARG A 88 7.40 -1.79 -8.28
C ARG A 88 6.26 -2.05 -7.29
N PHE A 89 6.52 -1.90 -5.99
CA PHE A 89 5.57 -2.25 -4.92
C PHE A 89 4.15 -1.71 -5.11
N ALA A 90 4.01 -0.43 -5.47
CA ALA A 90 2.71 0.19 -5.70
C ALA A 90 1.90 -0.53 -6.80
N ASP A 91 2.59 -0.95 -7.86
CA ASP A 91 1.97 -1.68 -8.98
C ASP A 91 1.64 -3.13 -8.59
N ILE A 92 2.49 -3.77 -7.77
CA ILE A 92 2.21 -5.08 -7.17
C ILE A 92 0.97 -5.03 -6.27
N ILE A 93 0.80 -3.96 -5.47
CA ILE A 93 -0.42 -3.79 -4.67
C ILE A 93 -1.67 -3.71 -5.55
N ARG A 94 -1.62 -2.98 -6.68
CA ARG A 94 -2.74 -2.93 -7.64
C ARG A 94 -3.06 -4.34 -8.14
N VAL A 95 -2.04 -5.11 -8.55
CA VAL A 95 -2.23 -6.50 -8.97
C VAL A 95 -2.86 -7.35 -7.85
N LEU A 96 -2.42 -7.20 -6.60
CA LEU A 96 -2.99 -7.95 -5.47
C LEU A 96 -4.46 -7.59 -5.22
N ARG A 97 -4.86 -6.31 -5.36
CA ARG A 97 -6.26 -5.89 -5.26
C ARG A 97 -7.11 -6.49 -6.36
N GLU A 98 -6.64 -6.44 -7.60
CA GLU A 98 -7.32 -7.06 -8.75
C GLU A 98 -7.52 -8.58 -8.55
N LEU A 99 -6.49 -9.27 -8.05
CA LEU A 99 -6.57 -10.70 -7.74
C LEU A 99 -7.52 -10.98 -6.56
N SER A 100 -7.54 -10.11 -5.56
CA SER A 100 -8.43 -10.21 -4.40
C SER A 100 -9.90 -10.10 -4.81
N VAL A 101 -10.22 -9.12 -5.66
CA VAL A 101 -11.56 -8.96 -6.25
C VAL A 101 -11.90 -10.15 -7.14
N SER A 102 -10.99 -10.57 -8.03
CA SER A 102 -11.21 -11.72 -8.93
C SER A 102 -11.46 -13.03 -8.18
N ALA A 103 -10.87 -13.19 -6.99
CA ALA A 103 -11.05 -14.35 -6.13
C ALA A 103 -12.30 -14.23 -5.22
N GLY A 104 -13.01 -13.09 -5.24
CA GLY A 104 -14.23 -12.87 -4.47
C GLY A 104 -14.03 -12.52 -3.00
N TYR A 105 -12.83 -12.12 -2.59
CA TYR A 105 -12.58 -11.70 -1.20
C TYR A 105 -13.14 -10.31 -0.90
N TYR A 106 -13.09 -9.40 -1.88
CA TYR A 106 -13.65 -8.06 -1.80
C TYR A 106 -14.35 -7.69 -3.12
N SER A 107 -15.24 -6.70 -3.07
CA SER A 107 -15.97 -6.23 -4.25
C SER A 107 -15.27 -5.06 -4.95
N GLU A 108 -15.59 -4.83 -6.21
CA GLU A 108 -15.19 -3.62 -6.96
C GLU A 108 -15.71 -2.34 -6.29
N GLU A 109 -16.83 -2.42 -5.56
CA GLU A 109 -17.42 -1.30 -4.82
C GLU A 109 -16.45 -0.72 -3.77
N LEU A 110 -15.65 -1.56 -3.09
CA LEU A 110 -14.63 -1.08 -2.15
C LEU A 110 -13.59 -0.19 -2.86
N GLU A 111 -13.16 -0.58 -4.06
CA GLU A 111 -12.20 0.19 -4.84
C GLU A 111 -12.78 1.56 -5.25
N GLU A 112 -14.06 1.58 -5.66
CA GLU A 112 -14.76 2.82 -5.97
C GLU A 112 -14.94 3.74 -4.75
N GLU A 113 -15.25 3.18 -3.57
CA GLU A 113 -15.35 3.95 -2.33
C GLU A 113 -14.02 4.60 -1.96
N LEU A 114 -12.92 3.86 -2.07
CA LEU A 114 -11.59 4.39 -1.81
C LEU A 114 -11.19 5.47 -2.83
N ASP A 115 -11.48 5.31 -4.13
CA ASP A 115 -11.21 6.36 -5.13
C ASP A 115 -12.02 7.64 -4.85
N LYS A 116 -13.29 7.51 -4.45
CA LYS A 116 -14.12 8.66 -4.05
C LYS A 116 -13.52 9.36 -2.83
N PHE A 117 -13.05 8.60 -1.84
CA PHE A 117 -12.39 9.15 -0.66
C PHE A 117 -11.09 9.88 -1.03
N ASP A 118 -10.24 9.28 -1.85
CA ASP A 118 -8.97 9.88 -2.29
C ASP A 118 -9.20 11.20 -3.05
N ARG A 119 -10.21 11.27 -3.93
CA ARG A 119 -10.62 12.52 -4.59
C ARG A 119 -11.08 13.58 -3.60
N SER A 120 -11.79 13.17 -2.55
CA SER A 120 -12.24 14.10 -1.50
C SER A 120 -11.05 14.70 -0.72
N LEU A 121 -10.02 13.91 -0.44
CA LEU A 121 -8.79 14.37 0.20
C LEU A 121 -8.06 15.40 -0.66
N VAL A 122 -7.96 15.17 -1.97
CA VAL A 122 -7.37 16.13 -2.91
C VAL A 122 -8.15 17.46 -2.86
N ASN A 123 -9.47 17.40 -2.93
CA ASN A 123 -10.31 18.59 -2.85
C ASN A 123 -10.13 19.35 -1.51
N TYR A 124 -10.07 18.62 -0.40
CA TYR A 124 -9.82 19.22 0.91
C TYR A 124 -8.44 19.88 0.99
N ARG A 125 -7.42 19.25 0.41
CA ARG A 125 -6.06 19.79 0.33
C ARG A 125 -6.03 21.09 -0.46
N LEU A 126 -6.66 21.15 -1.64
CA LEU A 126 -6.71 22.37 -2.45
C LEU A 126 -7.40 23.53 -1.71
N LYS A 127 -8.57 23.27 -1.10
CA LYS A 127 -9.26 24.27 -0.27
C LYS A 127 -8.43 24.74 0.92
N SER A 128 -7.60 23.86 1.47
CA SER A 128 -6.68 24.22 2.55
C SER A 128 -5.58 25.15 2.07
N LEU A 129 -5.06 24.95 0.85
CA LEU A 129 -4.08 25.84 0.24
C LEU A 129 -4.70 27.21 -0.09
N GLU A 130 -5.92 27.26 -0.61
CA GLU A 130 -6.64 28.53 -0.84
C GLU A 130 -6.83 29.35 0.45
N ARG A 131 -7.08 28.67 1.59
CA ARG A 131 -7.13 29.31 2.91
C ARG A 131 -5.77 29.87 3.32
N VAL A 132 -4.68 29.17 3.02
CA VAL A 132 -3.32 29.65 3.29
C VAL A 132 -3.01 30.89 2.46
N GLU A 133 -3.28 30.86 1.15
CA GLU A 133 -3.04 32.00 0.25
C GLU A 133 -3.87 33.23 0.62
N SER A 134 -5.10 33.04 1.08
CA SER A 134 -5.98 34.13 1.52
C SER A 134 -5.69 34.64 2.94
N GLY A 135 -4.62 34.16 3.60
CA GLY A 135 -4.25 34.55 4.96
C GLY A 135 -5.24 34.09 6.04
N LYS A 136 -6.09 33.10 5.73
CA LYS A 136 -7.13 32.53 6.60
C LYS A 136 -6.75 31.14 7.14
N SER A 137 -5.48 30.76 7.06
CA SER A 137 -4.99 29.51 7.62
C SER A 137 -5.20 29.48 9.14
N THR A 138 -5.85 28.42 9.64
CA THR A 138 -6.03 28.17 11.08
C THR A 138 -5.12 27.05 11.59
N TRP A 139 -4.26 26.50 10.75
CA TRP A 139 -3.43 25.31 11.04
C TRP A 139 -2.53 25.46 12.28
N GLU A 140 -2.12 26.69 12.62
CA GLU A 140 -1.31 26.97 13.82
C GLU A 140 -2.13 27.05 15.12
N LYS A 141 -3.46 27.20 15.06
CA LYS A 141 -4.32 27.42 16.24
C LYS A 141 -4.89 26.14 16.85
N GLU A 142 -4.75 25.00 16.17
CA GLU A 142 -5.43 23.74 16.51
C GLU A 142 -4.48 22.56 16.71
N LEU A 143 -3.16 22.76 16.66
CA LEU A 143 -2.21 21.68 16.97
C LEU A 143 -2.24 21.40 18.48
N PRO A 144 -2.52 20.16 18.92
CA PRO A 144 -2.04 19.70 20.22
C PRO A 144 -0.52 19.86 20.21
N ASP A 145 0.04 20.34 21.32
CA ASP A 145 1.47 20.58 21.52
C ASP A 145 2.29 19.38 21.00
N SER A 146 2.71 19.45 19.74
CA SER A 146 3.49 18.41 19.09
C SER A 146 4.89 18.65 19.57
N GLY A 147 5.19 18.11 20.77
CA GLY A 147 6.53 18.04 21.32
C GLY A 147 7.48 17.68 20.18
N GLY A 148 8.30 18.67 19.81
CA GLY A 148 9.07 18.65 18.58
C GLY A 148 9.88 17.35 18.47
N VAL A 149 9.91 16.81 17.25
CA VAL A 149 10.95 15.87 16.84
C VAL A 149 12.26 16.64 16.68
#